data_AF-A0A6N6KNN8-F1
#
_entry.id   AF-A0A6N6KNN8-F1
#
_cell.length_a   1.000
_cell.length_b   1.000
_cell.length_c   1.000
_cell.angle_alpha   90.00
_cell.angle_beta   90.00
_cell.angle_gamma   90.00
#
_symmetry.space_group_name_H-M   'P 1'
#
loop_
_entity.id
_entity.type
_entity.pdbx_description
1 polymer ?
#
loop_
_entity_poly.entity_id
_entity_poly.type
_entity_poly.pdbx_seq_one_letter_code
_entity_poly.pdbx_strand_id
1 'polypeptide(L)' 'MEYLGLFFELLILAFAVYLYMFATGRIEAKTEEAQQRADAFRKSNGGWLRILSLALAAIMLVNVLLHIMQLMG' A
#
# COMPACT_ATOMS: atom_id res chain seq x y z
N MET A 1 -2.75 -19.47 -14.06
CA MET A 1 -3.47 -18.22 -13.77
C MET A 1 -3.52 -17.93 -12.28
N GLU A 2 -3.75 -18.92 -11.42
CA GLU A 2 -3.85 -18.74 -9.95
C GLU A 2 -2.60 -18.10 -9.34
N TYR A 3 -1.40 -18.64 -9.62
CA TYR A 3 -0.14 -18.02 -9.15
C TYR A 3 0.12 -16.62 -9.71
N LEU A 4 -0.38 -16.30 -10.91
CA LEU A 4 -0.28 -14.96 -11.48
C LEU A 4 -1.19 -13.98 -10.73
N GLY A 5 -2.40 -14.41 -10.37
CA GLY A 5 -3.31 -13.66 -9.52
C GLY A 5 -2.69 -13.35 -8.16
N LEU A 6 -2.16 -14.38 -7.48
CA LEU A 6 -1.48 -14.22 -6.20
C LEU A 6 -0.29 -13.25 -6.29
N PHE A 7 0.49 -13.31 -7.37
CA PHE A 7 1.59 -12.37 -7.61
C PHE A 7 1.10 -10.92 -7.65
N PHE A 8 0.04 -10.63 -8.41
CA PHE A 8 -0.53 -9.28 -8.45
C PHE A 8 -1.15 -8.85 -7.12
N GLU A 9 -1.80 -9.75 -6.41
CA GLU A 9 -2.34 -9.46 -5.08
C GLU A 9 -1.25 -9.06 -4.09
N LEU A 10 -0.12 -9.77 -4.09
CA LEU A 10 1.05 -9.43 -3.29
C LEU A 10 1.65 -8.08 -3.69
N LEU A 11 1.73 -7.76 -4.99
CA LEU A 11 2.18 -6.45 -5.46
C LEU A 11 1.26 -5.31 -5.00
N ILE A 12 -0.06 -5.50 -5.09
CA ILE A 12 -1.04 -4.49 -4.65
C ILE A 12 -1.01 -4.35 -3.13
N LEU A 13 -0.87 -5.45 -2.38
CA LEU A 13 -0.69 -5.41 -0.93
C LEU A 13 0.58 -4.64 -0.54
N ALA A 14 1.70 -4.92 -1.21
CA ALA A 14 2.95 -4.19 -1.00
C ALA A 14 2.80 -2.69 -1.33
N PHE A 15 2.07 -2.36 -2.40
CA PHE A 15 1.76 -0.98 -2.75
C PHE A 15 0.89 -0.29 -1.68
N ALA A 16 -0.10 -0.98 -1.11
CA ALA A 16 -0.93 -0.44 -0.02
C ALA A 16 -0.09 -0.13 1.22
N VAL A 17 0.83 -1.04 1.59
CA VAL A 17 1.78 -0.83 2.69
C VAL A 17 2.71 0.34 2.38
N TYR A 18 3.23 0.44 1.16
CA TYR A 18 4.04 1.58 0.71
C TYR A 18 3.29 2.91 0.85
N LEU A 19 2.03 2.98 0.40
CA LEU A 19 1.20 4.17 0.54
C LEU A 19 1.00 4.57 2.01
N TYR A 20 0.82 3.60 2.90
CA TYR A 20 0.73 3.87 4.34
C TYR A 20 2.04 4.43 4.90
N MET A 21 3.18 3.84 4.53
CA MET A 21 4.49 4.33 4.93
C MET A 21 4.75 5.75 4.39
N PHE A 22 4.39 6.01 3.13
CA PHE A 22 4.42 7.33 2.54
C PHE A 22 3.54 8.31 3.31
N ALA A 23 2.27 7.98 3.56
CA ALA A 23 1.33 8.85 4.26
C ALA A 23 1.72 9.13 5.73
N THR A 24 2.48 8.22 6.35
CA THR A 24 3.05 8.41 7.69
C THR A 24 4.38 9.16 7.69
N GLY A 25 4.94 9.44 6.52
CA GLY A 25 6.19 10.14 6.34
C GLY A 25 7.43 9.31 6.66
N ARG A 26 7.31 7.98 6.65
CA ARG A 26 8.45 7.06 6.80
C ARG A 26 9.26 6.90 5.51
N ILE A 27 8.77 7.45 4.40
CA ILE A 27 9.44 7.44 3.11
C ILE A 27 9.85 8.86 2.78
N GLU A 28 11.16 9.06 2.64
CA GLU A 28 11.77 10.32 2.22
C GLU A 28 12.15 10.24 0.74
N ALA A 29 11.98 11.35 0.04
CA ALA A 29 12.41 11.48 -1.34
C ALA A 29 13.89 11.81 -1.40
N LYS A 30 14.58 11.33 -2.44
CA LYS A 30 16.03 11.51 -2.61
C LYS A 30 16.45 12.95 -2.92
N THR A 31 15.54 13.79 -3.39
CA THR A 31 15.82 15.19 -3.74
C THR A 31 14.94 16.13 -2.93
N GLU A 32 15.49 17.30 -2.59
CA GLU A 32 14.77 18.31 -1.81
C GLU A 32 13.47 18.76 -2.49
N GLU A 33 13.48 18.92 -3.82
CA GLU A 33 12.27 19.31 -4.58
C GLU A 33 11.17 18.24 -4.48
N ALA A 34 11.53 16.96 -4.61
CA ALA A 34 10.56 15.86 -4.48
C ALA A 34 10.04 15.73 -3.05
N GLN A 35 10.90 15.99 -2.05
CA GLN A 35 10.52 15.96 -0.65
C GLN A 35 9.52 17.08 -0.32
N GLN A 36 9.76 18.30 -0.80
CA GLN A 36 8.83 19.43 -0.61
C GLN A 36 7.44 19.14 -1.21
N ARG A 37 7.39 18.53 -2.40
CA ARG A 37 6.12 18.11 -3.02
C ARG A 37 5.41 17.03 -2.20
N ALA A 38 6.16 16.03 -1.73
CA ALA A 38 5.63 14.96 -0.89
C ALA A 38 5.08 15.50 0.44
N ASP A 39 5.77 16.45 1.06
CA ASP A 39 5.35 17.08 2.32
C ASP A 39 4.11 17.95 2.13
N ALA A 40 4.06 18.75 1.05
CA ALA A 40 2.89 19.53 0.70
C ALA A 40 1.66 18.65 0.46
N PHE A 41 1.82 17.52 -0.24
CA PHE A 41 0.75 16.55 -0.46
C PHE A 41 0.28 15.91 0.85
N ARG A 42 1.22 15.48 1.72
CA ARG A 42 0.90 14.88 3.02
C ARG A 42 0.19 15.84 3.97
N LYS A 43 0.52 17.14 3.92
CA LYS A 43 -0.11 18.15 4.77
C LYS A 43 -1.62 18.27 4.54
N SER A 44 -2.07 18.13 3.29
CA SER A 44 -3.48 18.23 2.92
C SER A 44 -4.19 16.87 2.87
N ASN A 45 -3.50 15.81 2.47
CA ASN A 45 -4.14 14.51 2.17
C ASN A 45 -3.68 13.36 3.08
N GLY A 46 -2.64 13.55 3.88
CA GLY A 46 -1.99 12.46 4.63
C GLY A 46 -2.91 11.75 5.62
N GLY A 47 -3.82 12.47 6.27
CA GLY A 47 -4.79 11.89 7.21
C GLY A 47 -5.71 10.86 6.53
N TRP A 48 -6.39 11.25 5.46
CA TRP A 48 -7.25 10.35 4.69
C TRP A 48 -6.46 9.25 3.99
N LEU A 49 -5.28 9.56 3.44
CA LEU A 49 -4.45 8.57 2.77
C LEU A 49 -4.02 7.45 3.72
N ARG A 50 -3.76 7.74 5.01
CA ARG A 50 -3.49 6.71 6.03
C ARG A 50 -4.66 5.74 6.20
N ILE A 51 -5.88 6.27 6.28
CA ILE A 51 -7.08 5.44 6.45
C ILE A 51 -7.34 4.60 5.19
N LEU A 52 -7.25 5.22 4.01
CA LEU A 52 -7.46 4.54 2.73
C LEU A 52 -6.41 3.45 2.48
N SER A 53 -5.13 3.73 2.78
CA SER A 53 -4.06 2.74 2.63
C SER A 53 -4.20 1.57 3.61
N LEU A 54 -4.61 1.82 4.86
CA LEU A 54 -4.92 0.74 5.81
C LEU A 54 -6.13 -0.09 5.36
N ALA A 55 -7.20 0.55 4.88
CA ALA A 55 -8.36 -0.15 4.37
C ALA A 55 -8.00 -1.04 3.17
N LEU A 56 -7.23 -0.50 2.22
CA LEU A 56 -6.73 -1.25 1.07
C LEU A 56 -5.85 -2.43 1.52
N ALA A 57 -4.92 -2.20 2.44
CA ALA A 57 -4.05 -3.26 2.95
C ALA A 57 -4.86 -4.37 3.64
N ALA A 58 -5.89 -4.02 4.42
CA ALA A 58 -6.76 -4.99 5.09
C ALA A 58 -7.54 -5.85 4.08
N ILE A 59 -8.15 -5.22 3.06
CA ILE A 59 -8.89 -5.94 2.01
C ILE A 59 -7.95 -6.87 1.24
N MET A 60 -6.78 -6.36 0.84
CA MET A 60 -5.80 -7.16 0.10
C MET A 60 -5.24 -8.31 0.94
N LEU A 61 -5.05 -8.12 2.25
CA LEU A 61 -4.61 -9.18 3.15
C LEU A 61 -5.64 -10.31 3.21
N VAL A 62 -6.94 -9.98 3.32
CA VAL A 62 -8.01 -10.98 3.29
C VAL A 62 -8.00 -11.72 1.95
N ASN A 63 -7.88 -11.01 0.82
CA ASN A 63 -7.81 -11.65 -0.50
C ASN A 63 -6.63 -12.62 -0.61
N VAL A 64 -5.43 -12.20 -0.21
CA VAL A 64 -4.23 -13.05 -0.23
C VAL A 64 -4.42 -14.29 0.64
N LEU A 65 -4.98 -14.14 1.85
CA LEU A 65 -5.24 -15.28 2.74
C LEU A 65 -6.25 -16.25 2.14
N LEU A 66 -7.35 -15.75 1.58
CA LEU A 66 -8.36 -16.59 0.91
C LEU A 66 -7.76 -17.35 -0.28
N HIS A 67 -6.95 -16.67 -1.10
CA HIS A 67 -6.29 -17.28 -2.24
C HIS A 67 -5.28 -18.35 -1.80
N ILE A 68 -4.49 -18.08 -0.75
CA ILE A 68 -3.57 -19.08 -0.19
C ILE A 68 -4.33 -20.30 0.35
N MET A 69 -5.43 -20.09 1.07
CA MET A 69 -6.28 -21.20 1.54
C MET A 69 -6.82 -22.03 0.37
N GLN A 70 -7.29 -21.37 -0.70
CA GLN A 70 -7.73 -22.05 -1.92
C GLN A 70 -6.62 -22.88 -2.59
N LEU A 71 -5.37 -22.39 -2.57
CA LEU A 71 -4.22 -23.13 -3.09
C LEU A 71 -3.83 -24.34 -2.22
N MET A 72 -4.15 -24.31 -0.92
CA MET A 72 -3.84 -25.40 0.02
C MET A 72 -4.91 -26.51 0.04
N GLY A 73 -6.11 -26.26 -0.47
CA GLY A 73 -7.22 -27.23 -0.54
C GLY A 73 -8.36 -26.89 0.39
#